data_AF-A0A395HZ58-F1
#
_entry.id   AF-A0A395HZ58-F1
#
_cell.length_a   1.000
_cell.length_b   1.000
_cell.length_c   1.000
_cell.angle_alpha   90.00
_cell.angle_beta   90.00
_cell.angle_gamma   90.00
#
_symmetry.space_group_name_H-M   'P 1'
#
loop_
_entity.id
_entity.type
_entity.pdbx_description
1 polymer ?
#
loop_
_entity_poly.entity_id
_entity_poly.type
_entity_poly.pdbx_seq_one_letter_code
_entity_poly.pdbx_strand_id
1 'polypeptide(L)'
;MSSILGTVTDLESGEGFCSSFNITRQLALEYVPHRIHVNALCPGYTQTAIFKEGMAHMNTLEVMQRRHPFNGPGVPDAIARMAVVLVSEDAN
;
A
#
# COMPACT_ATOMS: atom_id res chain seq x y z
N MET A 1 -6.85 4.81 1.85
CA MET A 1 -5.49 4.27 2.10
C MET A 1 -5.32 3.11 1.14
N SER A 2 -4.38 3.16 0.23
CA SER A 2 -4.20 2.15 -0.81
C SER A 2 -3.48 0.91 -0.25
N SER A 3 -3.93 -0.31 -0.57
CA SER A 3 -3.42 -1.57 0.00
C SER A 3 -3.61 -2.73 -0.98
N ILE A 4 -2.65 -3.66 -1.01
CA ILE A 4 -2.72 -4.93 -1.78
C ILE A 4 -3.90 -5.80 -1.32
N LEU A 5 -4.39 -5.62 -0.10
CA LEU A 5 -5.57 -6.31 0.40
C LEU A 5 -6.83 -5.98 -0.45
N GLY A 6 -6.88 -4.80 -1.07
CA GLY A 6 -7.95 -4.43 -2.00
C GLY A 6 -7.83 -5.04 -3.39
N THR A 7 -6.75 -5.78 -3.68
CA THR A 7 -6.46 -6.36 -5.00
C THR A 7 -6.38 -7.89 -4.95
N VAL A 8 -6.09 -8.49 -3.79
CA VAL A 8 -5.67 -9.91 -3.69
C VAL A 8 -6.56 -10.78 -2.76
N THR A 9 -7.45 -10.21 -1.93
CA THR A 9 -8.26 -10.99 -0.97
C THR A 9 -9.78 -10.81 -1.09
N ASP A 10 -10.50 -11.81 -0.59
CA ASP A 10 -11.95 -12.03 -0.66
C ASP A 10 -12.82 -10.79 -0.39
N LEU A 11 -13.92 -10.71 -1.15
CA LEU A 11 -14.86 -9.58 -1.25
C LEU A 11 -15.50 -9.11 0.07
N GLU A 12 -15.33 -9.81 1.18
CA GLU A 12 -16.03 -9.51 2.44
C GLU A 12 -15.37 -8.42 3.30
N SER A 13 -14.12 -8.02 3.02
CA SER A 13 -13.40 -7.00 3.80
C SER A 13 -12.87 -5.80 2.98
N GLY A 14 -13.12 -5.79 1.66
CA GLY A 14 -12.28 -5.10 0.68
C GLY A 14 -12.85 -3.82 0.04
N GLU A 15 -14.04 -3.36 0.41
CA GLU A 15 -14.78 -2.35 -0.38
C GLU A 15 -14.14 -0.94 -0.38
N GLY A 16 -13.27 -0.62 0.57
CA GLY A 16 -12.62 0.71 0.65
C GLY A 16 -11.33 0.85 -0.15
N PHE A 17 -10.62 -0.25 -0.43
CA PHE A 17 -9.22 -0.18 -0.87
C PHE A 17 -9.05 0.00 -2.38
N CYS A 18 -9.88 -0.68 -3.20
CA CYS A 18 -9.85 -0.58 -4.67
C CYS A 18 -10.18 0.84 -5.18
N SER A 19 -11.03 1.57 -4.44
CA SER A 19 -11.40 2.97 -4.75
C SER A 19 -10.19 3.89 -4.86
N SER A 20 -9.13 3.63 -4.08
CA SER A 20 -7.92 4.46 -4.04
C SER A 20 -7.23 4.58 -5.41
N PHE A 21 -7.25 3.52 -6.24
CA PHE A 21 -6.63 3.56 -7.58
C PHE A 21 -7.40 4.45 -8.55
N ASN A 22 -8.73 4.32 -8.57
CA ASN A 22 -9.58 5.13 -9.44
C ASN A 22 -9.52 6.61 -9.04
N ILE A 23 -9.53 6.90 -7.74
CA ILE A 23 -9.37 8.26 -7.22
C ILE A 23 -8.02 8.84 -7.62
N THR A 24 -6.92 8.09 -7.46
CA THR A 24 -5.57 8.54 -7.84
C THR A 24 -5.51 8.91 -9.33
N ARG A 25 -6.12 8.08 -10.20
CA ARG A 25 -6.17 8.34 -11.64
C ARG A 25 -7.02 9.56 -11.99
N GLN A 26 -8.16 9.74 -11.34
CA GLN A 26 -9.03 10.90 -11.56
C GLN A 26 -8.34 12.20 -11.13
N LEU A 27 -7.75 12.22 -9.93
CA LEU A 27 -7.01 13.37 -9.42
C LEU A 27 -5.79 13.69 -10.29
N ALA A 28 -5.05 12.67 -10.75
CA ALA A 28 -3.93 12.89 -11.66
C ALA A 28 -4.35 13.65 -12.93
N LEU A 29 -5.51 13.32 -13.52
CA LEU A 29 -6.03 14.01 -14.71
C LEU A 29 -6.51 15.44 -14.41
N GLU A 30 -7.14 15.65 -13.25
CA GLU A 30 -7.63 16.97 -12.83
C GLU A 30 -6.49 17.95 -12.52
N TYR A 31 -5.38 17.45 -11.98
CA TYR A 31 -4.25 18.26 -11.56
C TYR A 31 -3.15 18.45 -12.61
N VAL A 32 -3.29 17.89 -13.83
CA VAL A 32 -2.37 18.11 -14.96
C VAL A 32 -2.07 19.60 -15.21
N PRO A 33 -3.06 20.51 -15.25
CA PRO A 33 -2.81 21.94 -15.52
C PRO A 33 -1.92 22.61 -14.47
N HIS A 34 -1.92 22.08 -13.25
CA HIS A 34 -1.14 22.57 -12.11
C HIS A 34 0.24 21.90 -12.01
N ARG A 35 0.57 20.97 -12.92
CA ARG A 35 1.80 20.16 -12.92
C ARG A 35 2.02 19.42 -11.59
N ILE A 36 0.94 18.93 -10.98
CA ILE A 36 1.01 18.14 -9.74
C ILE A 36 0.88 16.66 -10.10
N HIS A 37 1.85 15.87 -9.65
CA HIS A 37 1.90 14.43 -9.89
C HIS A 37 1.23 13.70 -8.74
N VAL A 38 0.28 12.81 -9.04
CA VAL A 38 -0.49 12.08 -8.04
C VAL A 38 -0.16 10.60 -8.15
N ASN A 39 0.51 10.06 -7.13
CA ASN A 39 0.92 8.66 -7.05
C ASN A 39 0.31 7.99 -5.81
N ALA A 40 0.08 6.68 -5.87
CA ALA A 40 -0.42 5.89 -4.75
C ALA A 40 0.48 4.67 -4.50
N LEU A 41 0.87 4.48 -3.24
CA LEU A 41 1.60 3.30 -2.78
C LEU A 41 0.64 2.29 -2.17
N CYS A 42 0.72 1.03 -2.60
CA CYS A 42 -0.11 -0.07 -2.08
C CYS A 42 0.76 -1.06 -1.30
N PRO A 43 1.19 -0.72 -0.07
CA PRO A 43 2.03 -1.61 0.71
C PRO A 43 1.26 -2.86 1.15
N GLY A 44 2.00 -3.97 1.21
CA GLY A 44 1.54 -5.22 1.83
C GLY A 44 1.63 -5.21 3.33
N TYR A 45 1.65 -6.41 3.91
CA TYR A 45 1.81 -6.54 5.34
C TYR A 45 3.13 -5.91 5.76
N THR A 46 3.03 -4.86 6.57
CA THR A 46 4.14 -4.01 6.97
C THR A 46 4.18 -3.96 8.48
N GLN A 47 5.37 -3.96 9.06
CA GLN A 47 5.58 -3.90 10.51
C GLN A 47 5.25 -2.50 11.07
N THR A 48 3.98 -2.13 11.10
CA THR A 48 3.47 -0.89 11.69
C THR A 48 2.81 -1.15 13.05
N ALA A 49 2.50 -0.11 13.82
CA ALA A 49 1.78 -0.26 15.09
C ALA A 49 0.41 -0.94 14.90
N ILE A 50 -0.34 -0.53 13.87
CA ILE A 50 -1.62 -1.13 13.47
C ILE A 50 -1.47 -2.62 13.16
N PHE A 51 -0.37 -3.01 12.52
CA PHE A 51 -0.08 -4.40 12.23
C PHE A 51 0.19 -5.22 13.49
N LYS A 52 0.91 -4.67 14.48
CA LYS A 52 1.18 -5.35 15.76
C LYS A 52 -0.10 -5.60 16.55
N GLU A 53 -1.03 -4.65 16.55
CA GLU A 53 -2.31 -4.74 17.25
C GLU A 53 -3.29 -5.69 16.54
N GLY A 54 -3.41 -5.61 15.21
CA GLY A 54 -4.35 -6.42 14.44
C GLY A 54 -3.91 -7.87 14.20
N MET A 55 -2.61 -8.16 14.17
CA MET A 55 -2.09 -9.50 13.85
C MET A 55 -1.82 -10.38 15.07
N ALA A 56 -1.86 -9.81 16.28
CA ALA A 56 -1.85 -10.60 17.51
C ALA A 56 -3.05 -11.57 17.61
N HIS A 57 -4.10 -11.36 16.81
CA HIS A 57 -5.34 -12.13 16.87
C HIS A 57 -5.69 -12.90 15.58
N MET A 58 -5.06 -12.61 14.43
CA MET A 58 -5.57 -13.10 13.12
C MET A 58 -4.68 -14.08 12.36
N ASN A 59 -3.34 -14.07 12.51
CA ASN A 59 -2.47 -14.99 11.75
C ASN A 59 -1.14 -15.23 12.46
N THR A 60 -0.71 -16.49 12.51
CA THR A 60 0.65 -16.87 12.97
C THR A 60 1.69 -16.33 11.97
N LEU A 61 2.80 -15.79 12.48
CA LEU A 61 3.93 -15.28 11.67
C LEU A 61 4.39 -16.26 10.57
N GLU A 62 4.30 -17.57 10.82
CA GLU A 62 4.65 -18.62 9.85
C GLU A 62 3.74 -18.63 8.61
N VAL A 63 2.44 -18.37 8.77
CA VAL A 63 1.49 -18.30 7.63
C VAL A 63 1.83 -17.10 6.75
N MET A 64 2.26 -16.00 7.38
CA MET A 64 2.68 -14.81 6.67
C MET A 64 3.96 -15.03 5.87
N GLN A 65 4.95 -15.67 6.48
CA GLN A 65 6.22 -15.98 5.83
C GLN A 65 6.00 -16.86 4.60
N ARG A 66 5.09 -17.84 4.67
CA ARG A 66 4.75 -18.69 3.52
C ARG A 66 3.99 -17.95 2.41
N ARG A 67 3.18 -16.94 2.75
CA ARG A 67 2.39 -16.17 1.77
C ARG A 67 3.15 -14.99 1.16
N HIS A 68 4.25 -14.55 1.77
CA HIS A 68 5.08 -13.47 1.23
C HIS A 68 6.20 -14.04 0.36
N PRO A 69 6.31 -13.64 -0.91
CA PRO A 69 7.42 -14.04 -1.78
C PRO A 69 8.81 -13.71 -1.21
N PHE A 70 8.88 -12.70 -0.35
CA PHE A 70 10.09 -12.24 0.33
C PHE A 70 10.20 -12.70 1.80
N ASN A 71 9.50 -13.77 2.18
CA ASN A 71 9.62 -14.45 3.49
C ASN A 71 9.37 -13.56 4.73
N GLY A 72 8.40 -12.64 4.68
CA GLY A 72 7.97 -11.91 5.87
C GLY A 72 7.30 -10.55 5.60
N PRO A 73 6.84 -9.88 6.67
CA PRO A 73 6.26 -8.54 6.58
C PRO A 73 7.34 -7.50 6.27
N GLY A 74 7.02 -6.59 5.35
CA GLY A 74 7.90 -5.50 4.95
C GLY A 74 8.22 -4.52 6.08
N VAL A 75 9.32 -3.79 5.93
CA VAL A 75 9.72 -2.73 6.86
C VAL A 75 9.14 -1.38 6.41
N PRO A 76 8.63 -0.54 7.33
CA PRO A 76 8.11 0.79 7.00
C PRO A 76 9.12 1.66 6.25
N ASP A 77 10.39 1.50 6.58
CA ASP A 77 11.51 2.24 6.00
C ASP A 77 11.68 2.01 4.48
N ALA A 78 11.33 0.81 4.00
CA ALA A 78 11.34 0.52 2.56
C ALA A 78 10.22 1.27 1.82
N ILE A 79 9.05 1.41 2.45
CA ILE A 79 7.94 2.18 1.90
C ILE A 79 8.27 3.67 1.90
N ALA A 80 8.88 4.17 2.99
CA ALA A 80 9.33 5.55 3.08
C ALA A 80 10.33 5.89 1.97
N ARG A 81 11.31 5.02 1.69
CA ARG A 81 12.23 5.21 0.56
C ARG A 81 11.50 5.30 -0.78
N MET A 82 10.53 4.43 -1.04
CA MET A 82 9.75 4.50 -2.29
C MET A 82 8.90 5.77 -2.37
N ALA A 83 8.36 6.25 -1.24
CA ALA A 83 7.65 7.52 -1.21
C ALA A 83 8.57 8.71 -1.56
N VAL A 84 9.81 8.72 -1.05
CA VAL A 84 10.81 9.73 -1.41
C VAL A 84 11.13 9.69 -2.90
N VAL A 85 11.29 8.49 -3.48
CA VAL A 85 11.52 8.35 -4.93
C VAL A 85 10.35 8.94 -5.73
N LEU A 86 9.11 8.67 -5.33
CA LEU A 86 7.91 9.18 -6.04
C LEU A 86 7.73 10.71 -5.93
N VAL A 87 8.36 11.34 -4.94
CA VAL A 87 8.33 12.80 -4.75
C VAL A 87 9.60 13.47 -5.30
N SER A 88 10.65 12.69 -5.58
CA SER A 88 11.89 13.17 -6.20
C SER A 88 11.62 13.76 -7.59
N GLU A 89 12.50 14.65 -8.01
CA GLU A 89 12.54 15.16 -9.38
C GLU A 89 12.71 14.03 -10.41
N ASP A 90 13.29 12.89 -10.00
CA ASP A 90 13.45 11.69 -10.84
C ASP A 90 12.11 11.03 -11.23
N ALA A 91 11.02 11.33 -10.52
CA ALA A 91 9.69 10.78 -10.79
C ALA A 91 8.78 11.73 -11.60
N ASN A 92 9.35 12.84 -12.09
CA ASN A 92 8.70 13.81 -12.98
C ASN A 92 8.81 13.39 -14.44
#